data_AF-A0A497TC79-F1
#
_entry.id   AF-A0A497TC79-F1
#
_cell.length_a   1.000
_cell.length_b   1.000
_cell.length_c   1.000
_cell.angle_alpha   90.00
_cell.angle_beta   90.00
_cell.angle_gamma   90.00
#
_symmetry.space_group_name_H-M   'P 1'
#
loop_
_entity.id
_entity.type
_entity.pdbx_description
1 polymer ?
#
loop_
_entity_poly.entity_id
_entity_poly.type
_entity_poly.pdbx_seq_one_letter_code
_entity_poly.pdbx_strand_id
1 'polypeptide(L)'
;MKTRFLAIGLAVAGLSLAVPACRTGAPKGARAARVVMVSFDGLGAPLLDRWLANPTIATPGGLGGMADQGLKAERVRMVNPTLTAVNHASLITGALPAETGVVSNSYRARGESLNRRTNGFGARTEVPPLWVKARAAGVRTGILLWPGADFSIRDLSGDFGISWPVKPLLRSEILEFDPAQAQTEPELPSVDGMETLRWRLPVVVEGEETIRIEIAVMDAEPDGRSR
;
A
#
# COMPACT_ATOMS: atom_id res chain seq x y z
N MET A 1 5.56 -80.45 -25.05
CA MET A 1 6.55 -79.54 -24.43
C MET A 1 5.80 -78.39 -23.78
N LYS A 2 5.90 -78.23 -22.45
CA LYS A 2 5.16 -77.19 -21.70
C LYS A 2 5.88 -75.84 -21.80
N THR A 3 5.08 -74.82 -22.08
CA THR A 3 5.36 -73.39 -22.25
C THR A 3 5.96 -72.73 -21.00
N ARG A 4 6.82 -71.73 -21.17
CA ARG A 4 6.93 -70.56 -20.27
C ARG A 4 7.35 -69.32 -21.05
N PHE A 5 6.51 -68.27 -21.04
CA PHE A 5 6.88 -66.91 -21.41
C PHE A 5 6.95 -66.08 -20.13
N LEU A 6 8.03 -65.32 -19.96
CA LEU A 6 8.25 -64.41 -18.85
C LEU A 6 7.77 -63.01 -19.28
N ALA A 7 6.70 -62.51 -18.68
CA ALA A 7 6.25 -61.13 -18.84
C ALA A 7 6.83 -60.30 -17.69
N ILE A 8 7.67 -59.32 -18.02
CA ILE A 8 8.20 -58.34 -17.05
C ILE A 8 7.27 -57.11 -17.11
N GLY A 9 6.44 -56.94 -16.08
CA GLY A 9 5.60 -55.76 -15.92
C GLY A 9 6.38 -54.64 -15.22
N LEU A 10 6.57 -53.51 -15.91
CA LEU A 10 7.17 -52.30 -15.34
C LEU A 10 6.07 -51.51 -14.62
N ALA A 11 6.09 -51.51 -13.28
CA ALA A 11 5.21 -50.68 -12.48
C ALA A 11 5.76 -49.25 -12.42
N VAL A 12 5.16 -48.33 -13.18
CA VAL A 12 5.42 -46.89 -13.06
C VAL A 12 4.63 -46.37 -11.87
N ALA A 13 5.30 -46.25 -10.71
CA ALA A 13 4.75 -45.56 -9.56
C ALA A 13 4.72 -44.06 -9.87
N GLY A 14 3.54 -43.54 -10.21
CA GLY A 14 3.29 -42.11 -10.34
C GLY A 14 3.44 -41.42 -8.99
N LEU A 15 4.62 -40.86 -8.72
CA LEU A 15 4.86 -40.02 -7.56
C LEU A 15 4.17 -38.67 -7.80
N SER A 16 2.90 -38.58 -7.42
CA SER A 16 2.16 -37.33 -7.39
C SER A 16 2.82 -36.38 -6.39
N LEU A 17 3.68 -35.49 -6.89
CA LEU A 17 4.17 -34.33 -6.15
C LEU A 17 2.94 -33.45 -5.85
N ALA A 18 2.30 -33.69 -4.72
CA ALA A 18 1.29 -32.79 -4.17
C ALA A 18 2.00 -31.48 -3.85
N VAL A 19 2.00 -30.55 -4.81
CA VAL A 19 2.33 -29.15 -4.54
C VAL A 19 1.34 -28.71 -3.47
N PRO A 20 1.77 -28.27 -2.28
CA PRO A 20 0.85 -27.73 -1.31
C PRO A 20 0.30 -26.44 -1.90
N ALA A 21 -0.86 -26.54 -2.55
CA ALA A 21 -1.66 -25.38 -2.87
C ALA A 21 -1.93 -24.71 -1.53
N CYS A 22 -1.37 -23.51 -1.35
CA CYS A 22 -1.61 -22.70 -0.18
C CYS A 22 -3.12 -22.44 -0.12
N ARG A 23 -3.86 -23.27 0.62
CA ARG A 23 -5.28 -23.09 0.86
C ARG A 23 -5.40 -21.98 1.88
N THR A 24 -5.32 -20.73 1.43
CA THR A 24 -5.84 -19.60 2.20
C THR A 24 -7.37 -19.68 2.12
N GLY A 25 -7.96 -20.57 2.90
CA GLY A 25 -9.40 -20.60 3.09
C GLY A 25 -9.80 -19.36 3.86
N ALA A 26 -10.15 -18.27 3.16
CA ALA A 26 -10.79 -17.14 3.79
C ALA A 26 -12.03 -17.64 4.56
N PRO A 27 -12.28 -17.18 5.79
CA PRO A 27 -13.46 -17.58 6.56
C PRO A 27 -14.72 -17.40 5.71
N LYS A 28 -15.50 -18.46 5.53
CA LYS A 28 -16.78 -18.37 4.81
C LYS A 28 -17.69 -17.39 5.55
N GLY A 29 -18.06 -16.29 4.89
CA GLY A 29 -19.09 -15.36 5.37
C GLY A 29 -18.60 -14.00 5.86
N ALA A 30 -17.30 -13.82 6.12
CA ALA A 30 -16.76 -12.51 6.48
C ALA A 30 -16.38 -11.74 5.21
N ARG A 31 -17.28 -10.87 4.71
CA ARG A 31 -16.91 -9.84 3.73
C ARG A 31 -16.61 -8.55 4.48
N ALA A 32 -15.39 -8.06 4.38
CA ALA A 32 -15.05 -6.74 4.88
C ALA A 32 -15.82 -5.68 4.06
N ALA A 33 -16.47 -4.73 4.73
CA ALA A 33 -17.14 -3.61 4.07
C ALA A 33 -16.15 -2.67 3.38
N ARG A 34 -14.90 -2.63 3.87
CA ARG A 34 -13.79 -1.84 3.34
C ARG A 34 -12.49 -2.63 3.49
N VAL A 35 -11.57 -2.42 2.55
CA VAL A 35 -10.21 -2.96 2.61
C VAL A 35 -9.25 -1.78 2.63
N VAL A 36 -8.35 -1.76 3.61
CA VAL A 36 -7.27 -0.78 3.71
C VAL A 36 -5.96 -1.53 3.56
N MET A 37 -5.12 -1.09 2.63
CA MET A 37 -3.78 -1.60 2.42
C MET A 37 -2.78 -0.52 2.83
N VAL A 38 -1.98 -0.81 3.85
CA VAL A 38 -0.95 0.11 4.35
C VAL A 38 0.41 -0.52 4.08
N SER A 39 1.31 0.25 3.46
CA SER A 39 2.69 -0.16 3.21
C SER A 39 3.63 0.69 4.05
N PHE A 40 4.46 0.03 4.86
CA PHE A 40 5.58 0.67 5.56
C PHE A 40 6.86 0.34 4.78
N ASP A 41 7.35 1.29 3.99
CA ASP A 41 8.53 1.05 3.15
C ASP A 41 9.76 0.68 4.01
N GLY A 42 10.49 -0.33 3.58
CA GLY A 42 11.65 -0.85 4.30
C GLY A 42 11.36 -1.62 5.60
N LEU A 43 10.09 -1.85 5.99
CA LEU A 43 9.75 -2.62 7.20
C LEU A 43 9.91 -4.13 6.98
N GLY A 44 11.13 -4.63 7.16
CA GLY A 44 11.42 -6.06 7.14
C GLY A 44 10.96 -6.79 8.41
N ALA A 45 10.74 -8.11 8.31
CA ALA A 45 10.26 -8.93 9.43
C ALA A 45 11.09 -8.80 10.73
N PRO A 46 12.44 -8.81 10.71
CA PRO A 46 13.22 -8.62 11.94
C PRO A 46 13.08 -7.24 12.57
N LEU A 47 12.75 -6.21 11.78
CA LEU A 47 12.46 -4.87 12.31
C LEU A 47 11.06 -4.82 12.92
N LEU A 48 10.07 -5.43 12.26
CA LEU A 48 8.72 -5.57 12.81
C LEU A 48 8.73 -6.32 14.14
N ASP A 49 9.48 -7.42 14.26
CA ASP A 49 9.58 -8.16 15.52
C ASP A 49 10.17 -7.30 16.65
N ARG A 50 11.20 -6.49 16.35
CA ARG A 50 11.75 -5.52 17.31
C ARG A 50 10.76 -4.43 17.70
N TRP A 51 9.94 -3.96 16.76
CA TRP A 51 8.88 -2.97 17.04
C TRP A 51 7.79 -3.56 17.92
N LEU A 52 7.35 -4.80 17.65
CA LEU A 52 6.33 -5.49 18.43
C LEU A 52 6.80 -5.85 19.84
N ALA A 53 8.10 -6.06 20.05
CA ALA A 53 8.67 -6.25 21.38
C ALA A 53 8.80 -4.95 22.19
N ASN A 54 8.64 -3.77 21.57
CA ASN A 54 8.76 -2.49 22.23
C ASN A 54 7.35 -1.98 22.63
N PRO A 55 7.01 -1.91 23.93
CA PRO A 55 5.67 -1.52 24.38
C PRO A 55 5.29 -0.07 24.06
N THR A 56 6.26 0.81 23.78
CA THR A 56 6.02 2.19 23.34
C THR A 56 5.55 2.25 21.89
N ILE A 57 5.90 1.25 21.06
CA ILE A 57 5.52 1.16 19.64
C ILE A 57 4.35 0.19 19.46
N ALA A 58 4.37 -0.92 20.18
CA ALA A 58 3.39 -2.01 20.11
C ALA A 58 2.16 -1.69 20.97
N THR A 59 1.43 -0.65 20.61
CA THR A 59 0.20 -0.30 21.32
C THR A 59 -0.92 -1.31 20.99
N PRO A 60 -1.83 -1.61 21.93
CA PRO A 60 -3.00 -2.45 21.66
C PRO A 60 -3.92 -1.90 20.56
N GLY A 61 -3.93 -0.58 20.35
CA GLY A 61 -4.68 0.06 19.26
C GLY A 61 -3.94 0.10 17.91
N GLY A 62 -2.66 -0.32 17.87
CA GLY A 62 -1.79 -0.22 16.70
C GLY A 62 -1.33 -1.57 16.15
N LEU A 63 -0.07 -1.64 15.76
CA LEU A 63 0.54 -2.86 15.19
C LEU A 63 0.53 -4.05 16.17
N GLY A 64 0.61 -3.78 17.48
CA GLY A 64 0.53 -4.82 18.52
C GLY A 64 -0.82 -5.54 18.49
N GLY A 65 -1.92 -4.78 18.59
CA GLY A 65 -3.27 -5.35 18.51
C GLY A 65 -3.55 -6.05 17.19
N MET A 66 -3.09 -5.49 16.06
CA MET A 66 -3.21 -6.15 14.75
C MET A 66 -2.47 -7.49 14.68
N ALA A 67 -1.29 -7.59 15.30
CA ALA A 67 -0.52 -8.82 15.34
C ALA A 67 -1.14 -9.87 16.27
N ASP A 68 -1.65 -9.45 17.42
CA ASP A 68 -2.18 -10.34 18.47
C ASP A 68 -3.59 -10.87 18.15
N GLN A 69 -4.45 -10.02 17.57
CA GLN A 69 -5.85 -10.36 17.28
C GLN A 69 -6.08 -10.74 15.81
N GLY A 70 -5.13 -10.41 14.94
CA GLY A 70 -5.21 -10.65 13.51
C GLY A 70 -4.37 -11.85 13.04
N LEU A 71 -4.06 -11.85 11.74
CA LEU A 71 -3.15 -12.81 11.14
C LEU A 71 -1.81 -12.14 10.84
N LYS A 72 -0.77 -12.55 11.56
CA LYS A 72 0.61 -12.16 11.30
C LYS A 72 1.33 -13.28 10.55
N ALA A 73 1.86 -12.97 9.36
CA ALA A 73 2.80 -13.86 8.69
C ALA A 73 4.20 -13.74 9.33
N GLU A 74 4.97 -14.83 9.39
CA GLU A 74 6.38 -14.80 9.85
C GLU A 74 7.21 -13.81 9.01
N ARG A 75 7.04 -13.87 7.68
CA ARG A 75 7.66 -12.93 6.74
C ARG A 75 6.93 -12.92 5.41
N VAL A 76 7.01 -11.78 4.71
CA VAL A 76 6.63 -11.67 3.30
C VAL A 76 7.88 -11.88 2.45
N ARG A 77 7.81 -12.79 1.47
CA ARG A 77 8.90 -12.99 0.51
C ARG A 77 8.71 -12.01 -0.65
N MET A 78 9.62 -11.04 -0.72
CA MET A 78 9.64 -10.01 -1.75
C MET A 78 10.08 -10.58 -3.11
N VAL A 79 9.66 -9.93 -4.19
CA VAL A 79 10.17 -10.25 -5.53
C VAL A 79 11.58 -9.69 -5.71
N ASN A 80 12.34 -10.26 -6.64
CA ASN A 80 13.67 -9.80 -6.98
C ASN A 80 13.64 -8.82 -8.18
N PRO A 81 14.31 -7.66 -8.12
CA PRO A 81 15.07 -7.12 -6.98
C PRO A 81 14.18 -6.55 -5.87
N THR A 82 14.67 -6.57 -4.64
CA THR A 82 13.99 -6.05 -3.44
C THR A 82 14.04 -4.51 -3.37
N LEU A 83 13.58 -3.86 -4.45
CA LEU A 83 13.48 -2.41 -4.58
C LEU A 83 12.03 -1.95 -4.40
N THR A 84 11.85 -0.72 -3.88
CA THR A 84 10.54 -0.15 -3.53
C THR A 84 9.55 -0.18 -4.70
N ALA A 85 9.88 0.43 -5.83
CA ALA A 85 8.97 0.55 -6.98
C ALA A 85 8.60 -0.84 -7.54
N VAL A 86 9.58 -1.74 -7.61
CA VAL A 86 9.42 -3.11 -8.11
C VAL A 86 8.44 -3.90 -7.26
N ASN A 87 8.60 -3.84 -5.93
CA ASN A 87 7.76 -4.60 -5.02
C ASN A 87 6.37 -3.99 -4.85
N HIS A 88 6.23 -2.66 -4.86
CA HIS A 88 4.90 -2.02 -4.85
C HIS A 88 4.11 -2.33 -6.12
N ALA A 89 4.76 -2.33 -7.29
CA ALA A 89 4.15 -2.75 -8.55
C ALA A 89 3.71 -4.23 -8.49
N SER A 90 4.55 -5.10 -7.93
CA SER A 90 4.23 -6.54 -7.81
C SER A 90 3.12 -6.81 -6.80
N LEU A 91 3.13 -6.13 -5.64
CA LEU A 91 2.10 -6.27 -4.60
C LEU A 91 0.72 -5.85 -5.10
N ILE A 92 0.65 -4.76 -5.88
CA ILE A 92 -0.65 -4.24 -6.32
C ILE A 92 -1.19 -4.94 -7.57
N THR A 93 -0.33 -5.55 -8.37
CA THR A 93 -0.75 -6.26 -9.60
C THR A 93 -0.88 -7.77 -9.39
N GLY A 94 -0.17 -8.33 -8.39
CA GLY A 94 0.00 -9.76 -8.22
C GLY A 94 0.94 -10.40 -9.25
N ALA A 95 1.67 -9.61 -10.04
CA ALA A 95 2.51 -10.08 -11.14
C ALA A 95 4.02 -9.88 -10.86
N LEU A 96 4.88 -10.65 -11.53
CA LEU A 96 6.33 -10.54 -11.36
C LEU A 96 6.89 -9.29 -12.06
N PRO A 97 8.10 -8.81 -11.69
CA PRO A 97 8.72 -7.64 -12.32
C PRO A 97 8.83 -7.71 -13.85
N ALA A 98 9.03 -8.92 -14.39
CA ALA A 98 9.08 -9.16 -15.83
C ALA A 98 7.74 -8.95 -16.54
N GLU A 99 6.62 -9.13 -15.82
CA GLU A 99 5.26 -8.93 -16.31
C GLU A 99 4.75 -7.52 -16.01
N THR A 100 5.17 -6.92 -14.90
CA THR A 100 4.76 -5.54 -14.57
C THR A 100 5.48 -4.49 -15.40
N GLY A 101 6.67 -4.82 -15.92
CA GLY A 101 7.54 -3.88 -16.64
C GLY A 101 8.35 -2.95 -15.71
N VAL A 102 8.16 -3.03 -14.39
CA VAL A 102 8.87 -2.21 -13.39
C VAL A 102 9.98 -3.06 -12.75
N VAL A 103 11.21 -2.85 -13.24
CA VAL A 103 12.37 -3.70 -12.88
C VAL A 103 13.39 -3.03 -11.95
N SER A 104 13.25 -1.74 -11.69
CA SER A 104 14.08 -0.97 -10.76
C SER A 104 13.36 0.32 -10.33
N ASN A 105 13.84 0.97 -9.26
CA ASN A 105 13.43 2.33 -8.90
C ASN A 105 13.80 3.34 -10.01
N SER A 106 14.91 3.10 -10.70
CA SER A 106 15.30 3.83 -11.90
C SER A 106 15.96 2.89 -12.89
N TYR A 107 15.48 2.89 -14.13
CA TYR A 107 15.98 2.04 -15.19
C TYR A 107 15.97 2.79 -16.52
N ARG A 108 16.41 2.11 -17.58
CA ARG A 108 16.35 2.59 -18.95
C ARG A 108 15.58 1.54 -19.72
N ALA A 109 14.53 1.94 -20.43
CA ALA A 109 13.80 1.00 -21.26
C ALA A 109 14.65 0.61 -22.48
N ARG A 110 14.35 -0.55 -23.08
CA ARG A 110 15.03 -1.00 -24.29
C ARG A 110 14.83 0.04 -25.40
N GLY A 111 15.94 0.46 -26.03
CA GLY A 111 15.92 1.43 -27.13
C GLY A 111 15.93 2.90 -26.71
N GLU A 112 15.88 3.22 -25.41
CA GLU A 112 16.07 4.59 -24.94
C GLU A 112 17.54 5.04 -25.01
N SER A 113 17.74 6.35 -25.18
CA SER A 113 19.07 6.98 -25.19
C SER A 113 19.76 6.86 -23.83
N LEU A 114 21.11 6.93 -23.82
CA LEU A 114 21.91 6.75 -22.61
C LEU A 114 21.64 7.81 -21.52
N ASN A 115 21.19 9.00 -21.92
CA ASN A 115 20.84 10.11 -21.03
C ASN A 115 19.39 10.07 -20.52
N ARG A 116 18.57 9.12 -20.98
CA ARG A 116 17.18 8.96 -20.51
C ARG A 116 17.10 7.89 -19.43
N ARG A 117 16.32 8.18 -18.39
CA ARG A 117 15.94 7.20 -17.37
C ARG A 117 14.43 7.23 -17.14
N THR A 118 13.86 6.06 -16.92
CA THR A 118 12.51 5.87 -16.44
C THR A 118 12.51 5.91 -14.91
N ASN A 119 11.56 6.65 -14.34
CA ASN A 119 11.27 6.63 -12.92
C ASN A 119 10.30 5.47 -12.64
N GLY A 120 10.76 4.42 -11.93
CA GLY A 120 9.93 3.27 -11.60
C GLY A 120 8.76 3.61 -10.66
N PHE A 121 8.85 4.69 -9.88
CA PHE A 121 7.77 5.12 -8.98
C PHE A 121 6.57 5.74 -9.70
N GLY A 122 6.74 6.15 -10.97
CA GLY A 122 5.67 6.70 -11.81
C GLY A 122 5.46 5.91 -13.11
N ALA A 123 6.10 4.74 -13.23
CA ALA A 123 5.95 3.91 -14.41
C ALA A 123 4.58 3.23 -14.40
N ARG A 124 3.85 3.30 -15.52
CA ARG A 124 2.65 2.50 -15.73
C ARG A 124 3.03 1.03 -15.80
N THR A 125 2.36 0.19 -15.01
CA THR A 125 2.54 -1.26 -15.10
C THR A 125 1.82 -1.82 -16.33
N GLU A 126 2.41 -2.85 -16.96
CA GLU A 126 1.80 -3.54 -18.10
C GLU A 126 0.61 -4.42 -17.66
N VAL A 127 0.67 -4.95 -16.43
CA VAL A 127 -0.46 -5.62 -15.77
C VAL A 127 -1.30 -4.57 -15.01
N PRO A 128 -2.64 -4.56 -15.17
CA PRO A 128 -3.48 -3.60 -14.45
C PRO A 128 -3.38 -3.76 -12.92
N PRO A 129 -3.20 -2.66 -12.17
CA PRO A 129 -3.15 -2.69 -10.72
C PRO A 129 -4.53 -2.98 -10.11
N LEU A 130 -4.55 -3.43 -8.85
CA LEU A 130 -5.75 -3.83 -8.12
C LEU A 130 -6.87 -2.79 -8.16
N TRP A 131 -6.55 -1.50 -8.06
CA TRP A 131 -7.57 -0.45 -8.09
C TRP A 131 -8.32 -0.37 -9.44
N VAL A 132 -7.65 -0.66 -10.56
CA VAL A 132 -8.31 -0.73 -11.88
C VAL A 132 -9.30 -1.88 -11.90
N LYS A 133 -8.91 -3.06 -11.39
CA LYS A 133 -9.78 -4.24 -11.32
C LYS A 133 -10.94 -4.03 -10.33
N ALA A 134 -10.67 -3.44 -9.17
CA ALA A 134 -11.67 -3.14 -8.15
C ALA A 134 -12.73 -2.15 -8.68
N ARG A 135 -12.29 -1.07 -9.34
CA ARG A 135 -13.19 -0.13 -10.00
C ARG A 135 -14.04 -0.78 -11.08
N ALA A 136 -13.46 -1.63 -11.92
CA ALA A 136 -14.21 -2.37 -12.94
C ALA A 136 -15.28 -3.29 -12.33
N ALA A 137 -15.08 -3.74 -11.09
CA ALA A 137 -16.06 -4.49 -10.30
C ALA A 137 -17.04 -3.62 -9.51
N GLY A 138 -17.07 -2.30 -9.74
CA GLY A 138 -17.98 -1.36 -9.07
C GLY A 138 -17.54 -0.95 -7.66
N VAL A 139 -16.30 -1.24 -7.26
CA VAL A 139 -15.76 -0.83 -5.95
C VAL A 139 -15.10 0.54 -6.06
N ARG A 140 -15.50 1.48 -5.21
CA ARG A 140 -14.85 2.80 -5.10
C ARG A 140 -13.47 2.65 -4.45
N THR A 141 -12.47 3.28 -5.05
CA THR A 141 -11.05 3.17 -4.69
C THR A 141 -10.49 4.51 -4.22
N GLY A 142 -9.75 4.49 -3.11
CA GLY A 142 -8.97 5.63 -2.63
C GLY A 142 -7.49 5.26 -2.62
N ILE A 143 -6.62 6.15 -3.09
CA ILE A 143 -5.18 5.92 -3.11
C ILE A 143 -4.44 7.08 -2.45
N LEU A 144 -3.66 6.80 -1.42
CA LEU A 144 -2.82 7.77 -0.75
C LEU A 144 -1.37 7.34 -0.94
N LEU A 145 -0.61 8.11 -1.74
CA LEU A 145 0.84 7.98 -1.83
C LEU A 145 1.35 6.59 -2.24
N TRP A 146 0.60 5.83 -3.04
CA TRP A 146 1.05 4.52 -3.52
C TRP A 146 2.00 4.68 -4.73
N PRO A 147 3.20 4.04 -4.75
CA PRO A 147 4.07 4.03 -5.93
C PRO A 147 3.37 3.48 -7.16
N GLY A 148 3.38 4.23 -8.26
CA GLY A 148 2.64 3.94 -9.49
C GLY A 148 1.26 4.60 -9.57
N ALA A 149 0.85 5.35 -8.55
CA ALA A 149 -0.34 6.21 -8.60
C ALA A 149 0.05 7.68 -8.59
N ASP A 150 0.02 8.33 -9.77
CA ASP A 150 0.34 9.74 -9.95
C ASP A 150 -0.85 10.61 -10.33
N PHE A 151 -2.02 9.98 -10.52
CA PHE A 151 -3.27 10.60 -10.93
C PHE A 151 -3.25 11.27 -12.33
N SER A 152 -2.23 11.01 -13.16
CA SER A 152 -2.08 11.60 -14.51
C SER A 152 -3.06 11.01 -15.54
N ILE A 153 -3.41 9.73 -15.38
CA ILE A 153 -4.36 9.00 -16.22
C ILE A 153 -5.17 8.04 -15.36
N ARG A 154 -6.37 7.67 -15.82
CA ARG A 154 -7.33 6.84 -15.06
C ARG A 154 -6.77 5.51 -14.51
N ASP A 155 -5.84 4.89 -15.23
CA ASP A 155 -5.20 3.63 -14.81
C ASP A 155 -4.19 3.82 -13.68
N LEU A 156 -3.68 5.04 -13.49
CA LEU A 156 -2.76 5.46 -12.44
C LEU A 156 -3.46 6.29 -11.34
N SER A 157 -4.79 6.24 -11.29
CA SER A 157 -5.60 7.00 -10.33
C SER A 157 -6.52 6.10 -9.53
N GLY A 158 -6.77 6.46 -8.27
CA GLY A 158 -7.97 6.07 -7.53
C GLY A 158 -9.17 6.93 -7.96
N ASP A 159 -10.35 6.67 -7.40
CA ASP A 159 -11.50 7.58 -7.54
C ASP A 159 -11.34 8.83 -6.66
N PHE A 160 -10.47 8.76 -5.64
CA PHE A 160 -10.03 9.88 -4.82
C PHE A 160 -8.64 9.59 -4.23
N GLY A 161 -7.99 10.62 -3.69
CA GLY A 161 -6.74 10.51 -2.95
C GLY A 161 -5.67 11.49 -3.41
N ILE A 162 -4.41 11.17 -3.12
CA ILE A 162 -3.25 12.04 -3.39
C ILE A 162 -2.08 11.23 -3.94
N SER A 163 -1.36 11.79 -4.90
CA SER A 163 -0.06 11.29 -5.37
C SER A 163 1.09 11.85 -4.55
N TRP A 164 2.27 11.26 -4.72
CA TRP A 164 3.50 11.84 -4.19
C TRP A 164 3.74 13.23 -4.81
N PRO A 165 3.94 14.28 -4.00
CA PRO A 165 4.28 15.58 -4.52
C PRO A 165 5.71 15.53 -5.11
N VAL A 166 5.81 15.42 -6.43
CA VAL A 166 7.11 15.45 -7.15
C VAL A 166 7.56 16.87 -7.47
N LYS A 167 6.62 17.81 -7.52
CA LYS A 167 6.87 19.23 -7.64
C LYS A 167 5.86 19.95 -6.74
N PRO A 168 6.31 20.75 -5.76
CA PRO A 168 5.37 21.51 -4.95
C PRO A 168 4.71 22.57 -5.84
N LEU A 169 3.39 22.74 -5.67
CA LEU A 169 2.61 23.75 -6.42
C LEU A 169 3.05 25.17 -6.08
N LEU A 170 3.51 25.37 -4.84
CA LEU A 170 4.03 26.63 -4.32
C LEU A 170 5.30 26.36 -3.50
N ARG A 171 6.08 27.41 -3.26
CA ARG A 171 7.20 27.34 -2.31
C ARG A 171 6.66 26.98 -0.92
N SER A 172 7.39 26.14 -0.19
CA SER A 172 7.08 25.85 1.21
C SER A 172 7.08 27.13 2.05
N GLU A 173 6.08 27.25 2.92
CA GLU A 173 5.91 28.36 3.86
C GLU A 173 5.61 27.79 5.25
N ILE A 174 6.04 28.50 6.30
CA ILE A 174 5.66 28.18 7.67
C ILE A 174 4.40 28.97 7.98
N LEU A 175 3.34 28.26 8.34
CA LEU A 175 2.07 28.84 8.77
C LEU A 175 1.92 28.66 10.27
N GLU A 176 1.60 29.73 10.98
CA GLU A 176 1.23 29.68 12.39
C GLU A 176 -0.29 29.62 12.49
N PHE A 177 -0.80 28.61 13.19
CA PHE A 177 -2.22 28.38 13.36
C PHE A 177 -2.65 28.85 14.74
N ASP A 178 -3.40 29.97 14.79
CA ASP A 178 -4.03 30.42 16.02
C ASP A 178 -5.25 29.52 16.33
N PRO A 179 -5.27 28.80 17.47
CA PRO A 179 -6.41 28.01 17.91
C PRO A 179 -7.72 28.80 17.98
N ALA A 180 -7.68 30.10 18.25
CA ALA A 180 -8.86 30.95 18.29
C ALA A 180 -9.53 31.14 16.92
N GLN A 181 -8.81 30.85 15.82
CA GLN A 181 -9.31 30.93 14.45
C GLN A 181 -9.80 29.58 13.92
N ALA A 182 -9.65 28.52 14.70
CA ALA A 182 -10.08 27.19 14.31
C ALA A 182 -11.61 27.05 14.34
N GLN A 183 -12.12 26.17 13.49
CA GLN A 183 -13.47 25.63 13.60
C GLN A 183 -13.42 24.25 14.23
N THR A 184 -14.53 23.80 14.79
CA THR A 184 -14.70 22.42 15.24
C THR A 184 -14.62 21.43 14.07
N GLU A 185 -13.99 20.28 14.29
CA GLU A 185 -14.00 19.13 13.38
C GLU A 185 -14.64 17.88 14.04
N PRO A 186 -15.96 17.69 13.87
CA PRO A 186 -16.69 16.62 14.54
C PRO A 186 -16.40 15.23 13.97
N GLU A 187 -15.82 15.10 12.77
CA GLU A 187 -15.54 13.79 12.17
C GLU A 187 -14.26 13.14 12.72
N LEU A 188 -13.46 13.87 13.50
CA LEU A 188 -12.22 13.40 14.12
C LEU A 188 -12.32 13.56 15.64
N PRO A 189 -13.07 12.70 16.36
CA PRO A 189 -13.25 12.85 17.80
C PRO A 189 -11.98 12.53 18.59
N SER A 190 -11.63 13.38 19.56
CA SER A 190 -10.58 13.08 20.54
C SER A 190 -11.01 11.99 21.53
N VAL A 191 -10.04 11.20 22.00
CA VAL A 191 -10.27 10.09 22.96
C VAL A 191 -10.76 10.59 24.32
N ASP A 192 -10.30 11.77 24.75
CA ASP A 192 -10.66 12.41 26.02
C ASP A 192 -11.86 13.38 25.90
N GLY A 193 -12.48 13.46 24.72
CA GLY A 193 -13.62 14.33 24.46
C GLY A 193 -13.25 15.80 24.22
N MET A 194 -11.96 16.13 24.10
CA MET A 194 -11.51 17.46 23.69
C MET A 194 -11.95 17.80 22.26
N GLU A 195 -12.21 19.08 22.03
CA GLU A 195 -12.68 19.57 20.74
C GLU A 195 -11.55 19.61 19.72
N THR A 196 -11.72 18.87 18.62
CA THR A 196 -10.76 18.86 17.51
C THR A 196 -10.86 20.15 16.71
N LEU A 197 -9.69 20.75 16.48
CA LEU A 197 -9.57 22.04 15.78
C LEU A 197 -9.33 21.80 14.29
N ARG A 198 -9.93 22.65 13.45
CA ARG A 198 -9.68 22.68 12.00
C ARG A 198 -9.54 24.08 11.45
N TRP A 199 -8.57 24.24 10.55
CA TRP A 199 -8.40 25.39 9.70
C TRP A 199 -8.69 25.05 8.24
N ARG A 200 -9.29 26.00 7.52
CA ARG A 200 -9.46 25.93 6.07
C ARG A 200 -8.74 27.09 5.42
N LEU A 201 -7.76 26.78 4.59
CA LEU A 201 -6.86 27.76 4.00
C LEU A 201 -7.08 27.80 2.49
N PRO A 202 -7.46 28.95 1.92
CA PRO A 202 -7.34 29.15 0.49
C PRO A 202 -5.87 29.30 0.12
N VAL A 203 -5.42 28.53 -0.85
CA VAL A 203 -4.07 28.57 -1.40
C VAL A 203 -4.18 28.97 -2.85
N VAL A 204 -3.65 30.16 -3.19
CA VAL A 204 -3.66 30.69 -4.55
C VAL A 204 -2.43 30.18 -5.31
N VAL A 205 -2.65 29.33 -6.30
CA VAL A 205 -1.66 28.74 -7.19
C VAL A 205 -1.68 29.52 -8.51
N GLU A 206 -0.49 29.94 -8.97
CA GLU A 206 -0.29 30.64 -10.25
C GLU A 206 -1.16 31.91 -10.45
N GLY A 207 -1.58 32.55 -9.35
CA GLY A 207 -2.27 33.84 -9.36
C GLY A 207 -3.78 33.79 -9.61
N GLU A 208 -4.34 32.64 -9.99
CA GLU A 208 -5.79 32.52 -10.29
C GLU A 208 -6.44 31.25 -9.72
N GLU A 209 -5.73 30.13 -9.60
CA GLU A 209 -6.32 28.89 -9.13
C GLU A 209 -6.31 28.82 -7.60
N THR A 210 -7.48 28.74 -6.96
CA THR A 210 -7.55 28.59 -5.50
C THR A 210 -7.81 27.14 -5.12
N ILE A 211 -6.83 26.51 -4.49
CA ILE A 211 -6.96 25.20 -3.84
C ILE A 211 -7.30 25.41 -2.37
N ARG A 212 -8.16 24.56 -1.80
CA ARG A 212 -8.45 24.59 -0.36
C ARG A 212 -7.66 23.48 0.34
N ILE A 213 -6.87 23.87 1.34
CA ILE A 213 -6.26 22.93 2.28
C ILE A 213 -7.11 22.92 3.55
N GLU A 214 -7.47 21.72 4.02
CA GLU A 214 -8.07 21.54 5.35
C GLU A 214 -7.03 20.86 6.25
N ILE A 215 -6.76 21.47 7.40
CA ILE A 215 -5.85 20.95 8.42
C ILE A 215 -6.68 20.76 9.67
N ALA A 216 -6.71 19.53 10.17
CA ALA A 216 -7.33 19.22 11.45
C ALA A 216 -6.26 18.73 12.43
N VAL A 217 -6.34 19.19 13.67
CA VAL A 217 -5.47 18.82 14.77
C VAL A 217 -6.34 18.22 15.87
N MET A 218 -6.03 16.98 16.23
CA MET A 218 -6.70 16.22 17.27
C MET A 218 -5.68 15.87 18.35
N ASP A 219 -6.11 15.89 19.60
CA ASP A 219 -5.30 15.32 20.68
C ASP A 219 -5.27 13.80 20.55
N ALA A 220 -4.06 13.25 20.42
CA ALA A 220 -3.83 11.82 20.33
C ALA A 220 -3.45 11.20 21.67
N GLU A 221 -3.23 12.00 22.72
CA GLU A 221 -2.86 11.56 24.05
C GLU A 221 -3.96 11.96 25.04
N PRO A 222 -4.64 11.01 25.70
CA PRO A 222 -5.72 11.32 26.62
C PRO A 222 -5.16 11.76 27.99
N ASP A 223 -4.48 12.91 28.03
CA ASP A 223 -3.92 13.52 29.23
C ASP A 223 -4.76 14.70 29.77
N GLY A 224 -5.83 15.06 29.03
CA GLY A 224 -6.77 16.12 29.39
C GLY A 224 -6.21 17.53 29.22
N ARG A 225 -5.15 17.72 28.43
CA ARG A 225 -4.51 19.01 28.19
C ARG A 225 -4.72 19.45 26.74
N SER A 226 -5.24 20.65 26.53
CA SER A 226 -5.28 21.26 25.20
C SER A 226 -3.86 21.53 24.68
N ARG A 227 -3.55 21.03 23.47
CA ARG A 227 -2.31 21.34 22.72
C ARG A 227 -2.59 22.32 21.59
#